data_AF-A0A9D4N3F0-F1
#
_entry.id   AF-A0A9D4N3F0-F1
#
_cell.length_a   1.000
_cell.length_b   1.000
_cell.length_c   1.000
_cell.angle_alpha   90.00
_cell.angle_beta   90.00
_cell.angle_gamma   90.00
#
_symmetry.space_group_name_H-M   'P 1'
#
loop_
_entity.id
_entity.type
_entity.pdbx_description
1 polymer ?
#
loop_
_entity_poly.entity_id
_entity_poly.type
_entity_poly.pdbx_seq_one_letter_code
_entity_poly.pdbx_strand_id
1 'polypeptide(L)'
;MTQDGKERKKRIIEKVLLKDTTTKLQLSFYCAVMHILKQYVCTFQSSNTMVHQLHEKQFRTFKEFLACFMKSEAVVNLTSKQAKVMRLDDPEVILKLKSCYVGAQAELILKTSSKNDSPVQIFLSQVKDVYIQCASQMQKTLPLNNRTLK
;
A
#
# COMPACT_ATOMS: atom_id res chain seq x y z
N MET A 1 6.04 -28.24 26.26
CA MET A 1 7.12 -27.54 25.53
C MET A 1 8.28 -27.34 26.50
N THR A 2 9.45 -27.91 26.20
CA THR A 2 10.64 -27.88 27.06
C THR A 2 11.25 -26.48 27.14
N GLN A 3 12.07 -26.22 28.17
CA GLN A 3 12.74 -24.94 28.36
C GLN A 3 13.66 -24.60 27.18
N ASP A 4 14.43 -25.57 26.70
CA ASP A 4 15.26 -25.45 25.49
C ASP A 4 14.43 -25.11 24.24
N GLY A 5 13.21 -25.63 24.14
CA GLY A 5 12.28 -25.31 23.07
C GLY A 5 11.84 -23.84 23.09
N LYS A 6 11.58 -23.28 24.29
CA LYS A 6 11.27 -21.84 24.47
C LYS A 6 12.45 -20.97 24.05
N GLU A 7 13.66 -21.32 24.48
CA GLU A 7 14.86 -20.55 24.16
C GLU A 7 15.21 -20.59 22.68
N ARG A 8 15.12 -21.77 22.05
CA ARG A 8 15.30 -21.92 20.60
C ARG A 8 14.29 -21.05 19.83
N LYS A 9 13.02 -21.06 20.24
CA LYS A 9 11.98 -20.21 19.62
C LYS A 9 12.32 -18.73 19.77
N LYS A 10 12.77 -18.29 20.95
CA LYS A 10 13.19 -16.91 21.20
C LYS A 10 14.34 -16.48 20.28
N ARG A 11 15.38 -17.32 20.13
CA ARG A 11 16.51 -17.04 19.22
C ARG A 11 16.09 -16.92 17.77
N ILE A 12 15.16 -17.77 17.31
CA ILE A 12 14.64 -17.71 15.93
C ILE A 12 13.83 -16.43 15.71
N ILE A 13 12.95 -16.08 16.66
CA ILE A 13 12.18 -14.82 16.60
C ILE A 13 13.12 -13.63 16.54
N GLU A 14 14.13 -13.57 17.41
CA GLU A 14 15.09 -12.47 17.41
C GLU A 14 15.85 -12.37 16.08
N LYS A 15 16.30 -13.50 15.52
CA LYS A 15 17.07 -13.51 14.26
C LYS A 15 16.21 -13.11 13.06
N VAL A 16 15.02 -13.72 12.93
CA VAL A 16 14.18 -13.60 11.72
C VAL A 16 13.28 -12.37 11.78
N LEU A 17 12.67 -12.06 12.93
CA LEU A 17 11.71 -10.96 13.03
C LEU A 17 12.35 -9.66 13.52
N LEU A 18 13.30 -9.74 14.45
CA LEU A 18 13.85 -8.55 15.14
C LEU A 18 15.22 -8.10 14.63
N LYS A 19 15.94 -8.90 13.84
CA LYS A 19 17.26 -8.53 13.32
C LYS A 19 17.30 -8.43 11.79
N ASP A 20 16.50 -9.21 11.08
CA ASP A 20 16.43 -9.14 9.62
C ASP A 20 15.79 -7.84 9.13
N THR A 21 16.54 -7.07 8.34
CA THR A 21 16.11 -5.79 7.78
C THR A 21 14.93 -5.97 6.82
N THR A 22 14.95 -7.03 6.01
CA THR A 22 13.89 -7.31 5.02
C THR A 22 12.54 -7.52 5.71
N THR A 23 12.52 -8.39 6.72
CA THR A 23 11.31 -8.69 7.50
C THR A 23 10.77 -7.44 8.19
N LYS A 24 11.64 -6.60 8.78
CA LYS A 24 11.20 -5.34 9.40
C LYS A 24 10.59 -4.36 8.41
N LEU A 25 11.21 -4.21 7.24
CA LEU A 25 10.70 -3.34 6.17
C LEU A 25 9.32 -3.82 5.70
N GLN A 26 9.18 -5.12 5.42
CA GLN A 26 7.93 -5.72 4.99
C GLN A 26 6.83 -5.58 6.05
N LEU A 27 7.10 -5.90 7.32
CA LEU A 27 6.12 -5.76 8.40
C LEU A 27 5.69 -4.31 8.60
N SER A 28 6.64 -3.38 8.58
CA SER A 28 6.37 -1.94 8.72
C SER A 28 5.49 -1.44 7.58
N PHE A 29 5.79 -1.86 6.35
CA PHE A 29 5.00 -1.55 5.17
C PHE A 29 3.58 -2.12 5.25
N TYR A 30 3.44 -3.40 5.61
CA TYR A 30 2.12 -4.02 5.76
C TYR A 30 1.27 -3.31 6.81
N CYS A 31 1.83 -2.95 7.96
CA CYS A 31 1.11 -2.18 8.98
C CYS A 31 0.60 -0.83 8.43
N ALA A 32 1.40 -0.14 7.61
CA ALA A 32 1.00 1.14 7.02
C ALA A 32 -0.09 0.98 5.95
N VAL A 33 0.12 0.08 4.98
CA VAL A 33 -0.83 -0.13 3.87
C VAL A 33 -2.14 -0.74 4.35
N MET A 34 -2.08 -1.66 5.32
CA MET A 34 -3.28 -2.28 5.89
C MET A 34 -4.19 -1.24 6.55
N HIS A 35 -3.66 -0.16 7.11
CA HIS A 35 -4.49 0.92 7.64
C HIS A 35 -5.33 1.58 6.54
N ILE A 36 -4.72 1.86 5.38
CA ILE A 36 -5.39 2.45 4.21
C ILE A 36 -6.46 1.49 3.67
N LEU A 37 -6.12 0.21 3.50
CA LEU A 37 -7.07 -0.81 3.04
C LEU A 37 -8.19 -1.08 4.05
N LYS A 38 -7.92 -0.96 5.35
CA LYS A 38 -8.96 -1.08 6.38
C LYS A 38 -9.97 0.05 6.30
N GLN A 39 -9.53 1.30 6.07
CA GLN A 39 -10.45 2.42 5.84
C GLN A 39 -11.35 2.16 4.63
N TYR A 40 -10.78 1.54 3.58
CA TYR A 40 -11.53 1.09 2.42
C TYR A 40 -12.67 0.15 2.83
N VAL A 41 -12.34 -0.95 3.52
CA VAL A 41 -13.33 -1.96 3.97
C VAL A 41 -14.39 -1.37 4.91
N CYS A 42 -13.98 -0.56 5.88
CA CYS A 42 -14.91 0.07 6.82
C CYS A 42 -15.93 0.99 6.12
N THR A 43 -15.55 1.60 5.00
CA THR A 43 -16.48 2.41 4.18
C THR A 43 -17.63 1.58 3.62
N PHE A 44 -17.43 0.29 3.33
CA PHE A 44 -18.49 -0.61 2.84
C PHE A 44 -19.30 -1.25 3.97
N GLN A 45 -18.69 -1.43 5.14
CA GLN A 45 -19.30 -2.14 6.26
C GLN A 45 -20.04 -1.22 7.25
N SER A 46 -19.98 0.10 7.06
CA SER A 46 -20.66 1.04 7.94
C SER A 46 -22.18 0.97 7.76
N SER A 47 -22.90 0.85 8.87
CA SER A 47 -24.37 0.77 8.94
C SER A 47 -25.07 2.03 8.44
N ASN A 48 -24.38 3.18 8.46
CA ASN A 48 -24.93 4.48 8.06
C ASN A 48 -24.44 4.93 6.67
N THR A 49 -24.01 3.98 5.82
CA THR A 49 -23.47 4.34 4.51
C THR A 49 -24.58 4.79 3.57
N MET A 50 -24.69 6.10 3.38
CA MET A 50 -25.57 6.66 2.37
C MET A 50 -25.05 6.29 0.98
N VAL A 51 -25.85 5.54 0.23
CA VAL A 51 -25.52 4.98 -1.09
C VAL A 51 -25.03 6.06 -2.07
N HIS A 52 -25.59 7.27 -1.99
CA HIS A 52 -25.18 8.41 -2.83
C HIS A 52 -23.79 8.97 -2.48
N GLN A 53 -23.33 8.85 -1.23
CA GLN A 53 -21.96 9.23 -0.82
C GLN A 53 -20.96 8.08 -0.94
N LEU A 54 -21.45 6.85 -1.06
CA LEU A 54 -20.60 5.67 -1.11
C LEU A 54 -19.65 5.71 -2.30
N HIS A 55 -20.15 6.08 -3.49
CA HIS A 55 -19.32 6.19 -4.69
C HIS A 55 -18.24 7.27 -4.54
N GLU A 56 -18.58 8.43 -4.01
CA GLU A 56 -17.63 9.52 -3.78
C GLU A 56 -16.55 9.13 -2.77
N LYS A 57 -16.93 8.50 -1.64
CA LYS A 57 -15.99 8.02 -0.62
C LYS A 57 -15.08 6.92 -1.18
N GLN A 58 -15.63 5.94 -1.90
CA GLN A 58 -14.83 4.90 -2.57
C GLN A 58 -13.81 5.51 -3.53
N PHE A 59 -14.25 6.48 -4.35
CA PHE A 59 -13.38 7.11 -5.32
C PHE A 59 -12.28 7.93 -4.63
N ARG A 60 -12.62 8.63 -3.55
CA ARG A 60 -11.65 9.34 -2.72
C ARG A 60 -10.60 8.40 -2.14
N THR A 61 -11.00 7.29 -1.52
CA THR A 61 -10.03 6.34 -0.96
C THR A 61 -9.19 5.67 -2.04
N PHE A 62 -9.75 5.43 -3.23
CA PHE A 62 -8.95 4.97 -4.38
C PHE A 62 -7.91 6.01 -4.80
N LYS A 63 -8.26 7.30 -4.89
CA LYS A 63 -7.29 8.37 -5.16
C LYS A 63 -6.21 8.47 -4.08
N GLU A 64 -6.58 8.38 -2.80
CA GLU A 64 -5.63 8.36 -1.68
C GLU A 64 -4.66 7.17 -1.79
N PHE A 65 -5.14 6.00 -2.23
CA PHE A 65 -4.30 4.85 -2.52
C PHE A 65 -3.35 5.09 -3.70
N LEU A 66 -3.83 5.65 -4.81
CA LEU A 66 -2.99 5.98 -5.96
C LEU A 66 -1.90 6.99 -5.61
N ALA A 67 -2.20 7.98 -4.77
CA ALA A 67 -1.24 8.98 -4.29
C ALA A 67 -0.05 8.37 -3.51
N CYS A 68 -0.15 7.11 -3.06
CA CYS A 68 0.96 6.43 -2.40
C CYS A 68 2.12 6.10 -3.35
N PHE A 69 1.86 5.94 -4.66
CA PHE A 69 2.87 5.51 -5.62
C PHE A 69 2.84 6.28 -6.95
N MET A 70 1.86 7.14 -7.16
CA MET A 70 1.72 7.98 -8.35
C MET A 70 1.94 9.45 -8.01
N LYS A 71 2.45 10.19 -9.00
CA LYS A 71 2.63 11.64 -8.98
C LYS A 71 1.30 12.35 -8.68
N SER A 72 1.35 13.39 -7.85
CA SER A 72 0.14 14.12 -7.44
C SER A 72 -0.58 14.76 -8.62
N GLU A 73 0.17 15.22 -9.63
CA GLU A 73 -0.34 15.84 -10.84
C GLU A 73 -1.30 14.91 -11.61
N ALA A 74 -1.06 13.60 -11.56
CA ALA A 74 -1.91 12.62 -12.23
C ALA A 74 -3.11 12.14 -11.39
N VAL A 75 -3.10 12.39 -10.09
CA VAL A 75 -4.14 11.89 -9.16
C VAL A 75 -5.14 12.98 -8.79
N VAL A 76 -4.71 14.24 -8.61
CA VAL A 76 -5.56 15.33 -8.08
C VAL A 76 -6.78 15.58 -8.96
N ASN A 77 -6.56 15.70 -10.27
CA ASN A 77 -7.63 15.99 -11.25
C ASN A 77 -8.26 14.72 -11.86
N LEU A 78 -7.96 13.55 -11.31
CA LEU A 78 -8.45 12.29 -11.83
C LEU A 78 -9.98 12.20 -11.64
N THR A 79 -10.69 11.93 -12.72
CA THR A 79 -12.13 11.63 -12.68
C THR A 79 -12.37 10.13 -12.54
N SER A 80 -13.55 9.74 -12.04
CA SER A 80 -13.92 8.33 -11.87
C SER A 80 -13.93 7.53 -13.19
N LYS A 81 -14.23 8.18 -14.32
CA LYS A 81 -14.14 7.57 -15.66
C LYS A 81 -12.69 7.30 -16.07
N GLN A 82 -11.82 8.29 -15.91
CA GLN A 82 -10.39 8.16 -16.22
C GLN A 82 -9.72 7.12 -15.33
N ALA A 83 -10.04 7.12 -14.03
CA ALA A 83 -9.54 6.15 -13.05
C ALA A 83 -9.84 4.68 -13.42
N LYS A 84 -10.94 4.43 -14.16
CA LYS A 84 -11.31 3.08 -14.60
C LYS A 84 -10.48 2.59 -15.80
N VAL A 85 -9.88 3.49 -16.58
CA VAL A 85 -9.15 3.15 -17.81
C VAL A 85 -7.69 3.55 -17.80
N MET A 86 -7.25 4.30 -16.77
CA MET A 86 -5.87 4.74 -16.66
C MET A 86 -4.92 3.55 -16.56
N ARG A 87 -3.72 3.76 -17.11
CA ARG A 87 -2.61 2.84 -16.93
C ARG A 87 -1.97 3.07 -15.57
N LEU A 88 -1.83 2.00 -14.80
CA LEU A 88 -1.25 2.02 -13.46
C LEU A 88 0.25 1.70 -13.46
N ASP A 89 0.77 1.27 -14.60
CA ASP A 89 2.14 0.82 -14.84
C ASP A 89 3.01 1.88 -15.55
N ASP A 90 2.46 3.07 -15.82
CA ASP A 90 3.12 4.13 -16.57
C ASP A 90 4.32 4.73 -15.80
N PRO A 91 5.57 4.55 -16.29
CA PRO A 91 6.76 5.08 -15.62
C PRO A 91 6.79 6.61 -15.50
N GLU A 92 6.11 7.35 -16.39
CA GLU A 92 6.08 8.81 -16.33
C GLU A 92 5.20 9.31 -15.19
N VAL A 93 4.21 8.52 -14.80
CA VAL A 93 3.24 8.88 -13.77
C VAL A 93 3.60 8.28 -12.41
N ILE A 94 4.29 7.14 -12.40
CA ILE A 94 4.73 6.48 -11.17
C ILE A 94 5.89 7.25 -10.53
N LEU A 95 5.85 7.33 -9.21
CA LEU A 95 6.92 7.89 -8.39
C LEU A 95 8.20 7.05 -8.53
N LYS A 96 9.35 7.70 -8.34
CA LYS A 96 10.61 6.97 -8.18
C LYS A 96 10.50 6.06 -6.97
N LEU A 97 11.20 4.91 -6.99
CA LEU A 97 11.14 3.88 -5.94
C LEU A 97 11.25 4.42 -4.51
N LYS A 98 12.12 5.41 -4.29
CA LYS A 98 12.35 6.03 -2.96
C LYS A 98 11.31 7.05 -2.53
N SER A 99 10.44 7.46 -3.46
CA SER A 99 9.39 8.46 -3.24
C SER A 99 8.03 7.81 -3.02
N CYS A 100 7.90 6.50 -3.25
CA CYS A 100 6.70 5.77 -2.88
C CYS A 100 6.50 5.79 -1.37
N TYR A 101 5.26 5.95 -0.95
CA TYR A 101 4.87 5.85 0.45
C TYR A 101 5.11 4.42 0.94
N VAL A 102 5.86 4.29 2.03
CA VAL A 102 6.10 2.99 2.69
C VAL A 102 5.70 3.00 4.17
N GLY A 103 5.21 4.14 4.65
CA GLY A 103 4.91 4.38 6.06
C GLY A 103 6.13 4.85 6.87
N ALA A 104 5.87 5.61 7.92
CA ALA A 104 6.91 6.28 8.72
C ALA A 104 7.95 5.31 9.30
N GLN A 105 7.53 4.12 9.75
CA GLN A 105 8.44 3.14 10.33
C GLN A 105 9.39 2.53 9.30
N ALA A 106 8.90 2.22 8.09
CA ALA A 106 9.74 1.73 7.01
C ALA A 106 10.70 2.84 6.51
N GLU A 107 10.24 4.09 6.43
CA GLU A 107 11.09 5.23 6.06
C GLU A 107 12.26 5.43 7.03
N LEU A 108 12.04 5.25 8.33
CA LEU A 108 13.13 5.34 9.33
C LEU A 108 14.19 4.27 9.09
N ILE A 109 13.78 3.04 8.76
CA ILE A 109 14.70 1.94 8.45
C ILE A 109 15.45 2.22 7.13
N LEU A 110 14.77 2.78 6.12
CA LEU A 110 15.40 3.15 4.85
C LEU A 110 16.42 4.28 5.01
N LYS A 111 16.19 5.23 5.92
CA LYS A 111 17.14 6.33 6.21
C LYS A 111 18.42 5.86 6.89
N THR A 112 18.33 4.80 7.71
CA THR A 112 19.49 4.23 8.42
C THR A 112 20.23 3.17 7.60
N SER A 113 19.60 2.65 6.54
CA SER A 113 20.21 1.64 5.66
C SER A 113 21.11 2.26 4.59
N SER A 114 22.15 1.53 4.17
CA SER A 114 23.02 1.98 3.08
C SER A 114 22.27 2.06 1.74
N LYS A 115 22.56 3.10 0.94
CA LYS A 115 21.86 3.38 -0.33
C LYS A 115 21.99 2.26 -1.39
N ASN A 116 23.00 1.40 -1.25
CA ASN A 116 23.33 0.30 -2.17
C ASN A 116 23.04 -1.08 -1.58
N ASP A 117 22.31 -1.16 -0.46
CA ASP A 117 22.00 -2.44 0.14
C ASP A 117 21.01 -3.21 -0.75
N SER A 118 21.41 -4.39 -1.21
CA SER A 118 20.64 -5.23 -2.15
C SER A 118 19.22 -5.55 -1.64
N PRO A 119 19.01 -5.92 -0.37
CA PRO A 119 17.68 -6.17 0.19
C PRO A 119 16.76 -4.94 0.16
N VAL A 120 17.30 -3.73 0.33
CA VAL A 120 16.53 -2.49 0.28
C VAL A 120 16.01 -2.22 -1.12
N GLN A 121 16.85 -2.42 -2.15
CA GLN A 121 16.43 -2.23 -3.54
C GLN A 121 15.37 -3.26 -3.96
N ILE A 122 15.54 -4.52 -3.57
CA ILE A 122 14.55 -5.57 -3.79
C ILE A 122 13.22 -5.21 -3.13
N PHE A 123 13.25 -4.77 -1.87
CA PHE A 123 12.06 -4.34 -1.14
C PHE A 123 11.34 -3.18 -1.85
N LEU A 124 12.06 -2.14 -2.26
CA LEU A 124 11.44 -0.99 -2.94
C LEU A 124 10.80 -1.39 -4.29
N SER A 125 11.43 -2.30 -5.04
CA SER A 125 10.83 -2.85 -6.26
C SER A 125 9.53 -3.60 -5.94
N GLN A 126 9.55 -4.46 -4.93
CA GLN A 126 8.37 -5.21 -4.49
C GLN A 126 7.23 -4.28 -4.04
N VAL A 127 7.55 -3.20 -3.32
CA VAL A 127 6.56 -2.19 -2.91
C VAL A 127 5.82 -1.63 -4.12
N LYS A 128 6.57 -1.23 -5.15
CA LYS A 128 5.99 -0.70 -6.39
C LYS A 128 5.08 -1.74 -7.05
N ASP A 129 5.54 -2.97 -7.19
CA ASP A 129 4.77 -4.05 -7.82
C ASP A 129 3.47 -4.35 -7.04
N VAL A 130 3.54 -4.38 -5.71
CA VAL A 130 2.37 -4.58 -4.84
C VAL A 130 1.36 -3.46 -5.02
N TYR A 131 1.80 -2.19 -5.07
CA TYR A 131 0.91 -1.07 -5.31
C TYR A 131 0.20 -1.15 -6.65
N ILE A 132 0.94 -1.46 -7.73
CA ILE A 132 0.37 -1.59 -9.08
C ILE A 132 -0.64 -2.74 -9.12
N GLN A 133 -0.29 -3.90 -8.57
CA GLN A 133 -1.18 -5.07 -8.54
C GLN A 133 -2.44 -4.81 -7.71
N CYS A 134 -2.29 -4.19 -6.54
CA CYS A 134 -3.41 -3.85 -5.67
C CYS A 134 -4.32 -2.81 -6.32
N ALA A 135 -3.76 -1.74 -6.89
CA ALA A 135 -4.52 -0.73 -7.63
C ALA A 135 -5.23 -1.35 -8.84
N SER A 136 -4.60 -2.28 -9.57
CA SER A 136 -5.23 -2.99 -10.70
C SER A 136 -6.41 -3.81 -10.23
N GLN A 137 -6.27 -4.49 -9.08
CA GLN A 137 -7.36 -5.26 -8.52
C GLN A 137 -8.51 -4.37 -8.05
N MET A 138 -8.21 -3.25 -7.39
CA MET A 138 -9.21 -2.24 -7.03
C MET A 138 -9.89 -1.68 -8.29
N GLN A 139 -9.14 -1.33 -9.34
CA GLN A 139 -9.73 -0.84 -10.59
C GLN A 139 -10.68 -1.85 -11.22
N LYS A 140 -10.42 -3.16 -11.09
CA LYS A 140 -11.31 -4.23 -11.57
C LYS A 140 -12.56 -4.40 -10.70
N THR A 141 -12.40 -4.49 -9.39
CA THR A 141 -13.47 -4.82 -8.45
C THR A 141 -14.36 -3.64 -8.10
N LEU A 142 -13.82 -2.41 -8.15
CA LEU A 142 -14.55 -1.24 -7.69
C LEU A 142 -15.49 -0.70 -8.78
N PRO A 143 -16.71 -0.26 -8.39
CA PRO A 143 -17.69 0.29 -9.31
C PRO A 143 -17.37 1.76 -9.65
N LEU A 144 -16.12 2.03 -10.08
CA LEU A 144 -15.63 3.38 -10.40
C LEU A 144 -16.49 4.08 -11.46
N ASN A 145 -17.06 3.31 -12.40
CA ASN A 145 -17.97 3.83 -13.42
C ASN A 145 -19.42 3.33 -13.22
N ASN A 146 -19.94 3.39 -11.99
CA ASN A 146 -21.34 3.11 -11.74
C ASN A 146 -22.22 4.20 -12.38
N ARG A 147 -23.13 3.81 -13.27
CA ARG A 147 -24.09 4.74 -13.91
C ARG A 147 -25.24 5.12 -12.97
N THR A 148 -25.51 4.31 -11.96
CA THR A 148 -26.65 4.45 -11.04
C THR A 148 -26.29 5.26 -9.80
N LEU A 149 -25.01 5.39 -9.48
CA LEU A 149 -24.49 6.17 -8.33
C LEU A 149 -23.83 7.50 -8.76
N LYS A 150 -24.02 7.90 -10.02
CA LYS A 150 -23.53 9.16 -10.59
C LYS A 150 -24.61 10.21 -10.62
#